data_AF-A0A3G9GA46-F1
#
_entry.id   AF-A0A3G9GA46-F1
#
_cell.length_a   1.000
_cell.length_b   1.000
_cell.length_c   1.000
_cell.angle_alpha   90.00
_cell.angle_beta   90.00
_cell.angle_gamma   90.00
#
_symmetry.space_group_name_H-M   'P 1'
#
loop_
_entity.id
_entity.type
_entity.pdbx_description
1 polymer ?
#
loop_
_entity_poly.entity_id
_entity_poly.type
_entity_poly.pdbx_seq_one_letter_code
_entity_poly.pdbx_strand_id
1 'polypeptide(L)'
;MPGLAYRFFDNNTGEEVFASDDFDFAAMPTVNHLIRDPELVARYGGPAVINRIEQGEVNTAGAVEYHIFIDGSEERLNSQDIDENYRRS
;
A
#
# COMPACT_ATOMS: atom_id res chain seq x y z
N MET A 1 15.16 4.97 21.30
CA MET A 1 14.99 3.65 20.65
C MET A 1 15.47 3.82 19.23
N PRO A 2 16.13 2.83 18.60
CA PRO A 2 16.43 2.92 17.17
C PRO A 2 15.11 3.19 16.44
N GLY A 3 15.11 4.20 15.58
CA GLY A 3 13.91 4.54 14.80
C GLY A 3 13.51 3.37 13.92
N LEU A 4 12.22 3.26 13.61
CA LEU A 4 11.73 2.40 12.55
C LEU A 4 11.49 3.30 11.35
N ALA A 5 12.02 2.94 10.18
CA ALA A 5 11.76 3.65 8.93
C ALA A 5 10.92 2.73 8.04
N TYR A 6 9.82 3.25 7.51
CA TYR A 6 8.91 2.50 6.65
C TYR A 6 8.94 3.08 5.24
N ARG A 7 9.15 2.22 4.24
CA ARG A 7 9.05 2.57 2.82
C ARG A 7 7.99 1.70 2.17
N PHE A 8 7.08 2.32 1.44
CA PHE A 8 6.00 1.61 0.80
C PHE A 8 6.34 1.32 -0.66
N PHE A 9 5.99 0.12 -1.10
CA PHE A 9 6.15 -0.31 -2.47
C PHE A 9 4.83 -0.86 -2.99
N ASP A 10 4.47 -0.51 -4.21
CA ASP A 10 3.37 -1.16 -4.90
C ASP A 10 3.69 -2.65 -5.11
N ASN A 11 2.80 -3.54 -4.67
CA ASN A 11 3.03 -4.97 -4.74
C ASN A 11 3.03 -5.51 -6.18
N ASN A 12 2.35 -4.85 -7.12
CA ASN A 12 2.25 -5.30 -8.50
C ASN A 12 3.38 -4.75 -9.37
N THR A 13 3.72 -3.47 -9.20
CA THR A 13 4.73 -2.79 -10.04
C THR A 13 6.12 -2.75 -9.40
N GLY A 14 6.20 -2.91 -8.07
CA GLY A 14 7.44 -2.73 -7.31
C GLY A 14 7.89 -1.27 -7.19
N GLU A 15 7.07 -0.32 -7.64
CA GLU A 15 7.37 1.11 -7.55
C GLU A 15 7.24 1.59 -6.11
N GLU A 16 8.13 2.49 -5.69
CA GLU A 16 7.99 3.17 -4.42
C GLU A 16 6.76 4.08 -4.43
N VAL A 17 5.97 4.01 -3.37
CA VAL A 17 4.80 4.84 -3.15
C VAL A 17 4.92 5.53 -1.79
N PHE A 18 4.24 6.66 -1.66
CA PHE A 18 4.34 7.51 -0.47
C PHE A 18 2.96 7.65 0.17
N ALA A 19 2.93 7.47 1.48
CA ALA A 19 1.80 7.89 2.31
C ALA A 19 1.94 9.39 2.62
N SER A 20 0.97 9.96 3.33
CA SER A 20 1.06 11.33 3.85
C SER A 20 2.29 11.52 4.73
N ASP A 21 2.84 12.74 4.78
CA ASP A 21 4.04 13.08 5.56
C ASP A 21 3.86 12.83 7.08
N ASP A 22 2.63 12.97 7.59
CA ASP A 22 2.25 12.71 9.00
C ASP A 22 1.88 11.24 9.26
N PHE A 23 1.97 10.37 8.25
CA PHE A 23 1.63 8.96 8.42
C PHE A 23 2.62 8.24 9.34
N ASP A 24 2.10 7.61 10.39
CA ASP A 24 2.86 6.72 11.26
C ASP A 24 2.03 5.51 11.70
N PHE A 25 2.70 4.39 11.94
CA PHE A 25 2.06 3.20 12.47
C PHE A 25 2.01 3.26 14.00
N ALA A 26 0.79 3.27 14.56
CA ALA A 26 0.59 3.21 16.01
C ALA A 26 1.18 1.96 16.69
N ALA A 27 1.39 0.87 15.93
CA ALA A 27 2.06 -0.35 16.34
C ALA A 27 2.70 -1.02 15.12
N MET A 28 3.63 -1.96 15.35
CA MET A 28 4.31 -2.66 14.25
C MET A 28 3.29 -3.26 13.25
N PRO A 29 3.37 -2.91 11.95
CA PRO A 29 2.43 -3.40 10.96
C PRO A 29 2.58 -4.90 10.74
N THR A 30 1.49 -5.53 10.30
CA THR A 30 1.46 -6.95 9.92
C THR A 30 0.91 -7.10 8.51
N VAL A 31 1.15 -8.26 7.91
CA VAL A 31 0.46 -8.64 6.67
C VAL A 31 -1.07 -8.57 6.88
N ASN A 32 -1.80 -8.17 5.84
CA ASN A 32 -3.23 -7.87 5.83
C ASN A 32 -3.67 -6.65 6.66
N HIS A 33 -2.75 -5.84 7.17
CA HIS A 33 -3.10 -4.57 7.81
C HIS A 33 -3.64 -3.58 6.75
N LEU A 34 -4.73 -2.89 7.08
CA LEU A 34 -5.34 -1.88 6.21
C LEU A 34 -4.81 -0.49 6.55
N ILE A 35 -4.28 0.19 5.54
CA ILE A 35 -3.79 1.57 5.61
C ILE A 35 -4.85 2.47 4.99
N ARG A 36 -5.41 3.36 5.80
CA ARG A 36 -6.45 4.33 5.39
C ARG A 36 -5.89 5.74 5.21
N ASP A 37 -4.64 5.82 4.80
CA ASP A 37 -3.97 7.08 4.50
C ASP A 37 -4.61 7.75 3.27
N PRO A 38 -4.88 9.07 3.30
CA PRO A 38 -5.58 9.74 2.20
C PRO A 38 -4.83 9.72 0.87
N GLU A 39 -3.49 9.79 0.87
CA GLU A 39 -2.69 9.75 -0.38
C GLU A 39 -2.76 8.35 -1.00
N LEU A 40 -2.63 7.31 -0.17
CA LEU A 40 -2.77 5.92 -0.62
C LEU A 40 -4.21 5.62 -1.06
N VAL A 41 -5.21 6.14 -0.37
CA VAL A 41 -6.63 5.99 -0.76
C VAL A 41 -6.91 6.68 -2.09
N ALA A 42 -6.39 7.89 -2.30
CA ALA A 42 -6.53 8.60 -3.57
C ALA A 42 -5.86 7.84 -4.72
N ARG A 43 -4.72 7.17 -4.46
CA ARG A 43 -4.00 6.36 -5.46
C ARG A 43 -4.73 5.07 -5.82
N TYR A 44 -5.19 4.31 -4.82
CA TYR A 44 -5.75 2.98 -5.00
C TYR A 44 -7.29 2.95 -5.12
N GLY A 45 -7.97 4.07 -4.89
CA GLY A 45 -9.43 4.14 -4.88
C GLY A 45 -10.08 3.55 -3.62
N GLY A 46 -9.28 3.20 -2.61
CA GLY A 46 -9.70 2.54 -1.38
C GLY A 46 -8.51 2.36 -0.43
N PRO A 47 -8.70 1.81 0.78
CA PRO A 47 -7.59 1.55 1.69
C PRO A 47 -6.51 0.70 1.00
N ALA A 48 -5.24 0.94 1.31
CA ALA A 48 -4.19 0.00 0.91
C ALA A 48 -4.13 -1.16 1.90
N VAL A 49 -3.75 -2.36 1.44
CA VAL A 49 -3.54 -3.54 2.28
C VAL A 49 -2.08 -3.96 2.19
N ILE A 50 -1.47 -4.26 3.34
CA ILE A 50 -0.10 -4.78 3.37
C ILE A 50 -0.10 -6.23 2.90
N ASN A 51 0.55 -6.50 1.78
CA ASN A 51 0.70 -7.84 1.23
C ASN A 51 1.92 -8.56 1.81
N ARG A 52 3.04 -7.84 1.93
CA ARG A 52 4.33 -8.38 2.38
C ARG A 52 5.15 -7.33 3.10
N ILE A 53 5.90 -7.75 4.10
CA ILE A 53 6.85 -6.90 4.82
C ILE A 53 8.22 -7.55 4.73
N GLU A 54 9.18 -6.82 4.18
CA GLU A 54 10.58 -7.23 4.13
C GLU A 54 11.39 -6.31 5.05
N GLN A 55 12.18 -6.91 5.95
CA GLN A 55 13.11 -6.15 6.76
C GLN A 55 14.36 -5.90 5.93
N GLY A 56 14.60 -4.64 5.62
CA GLY A 56 15.81 -4.18 4.95
C GLY A 56 16.98 -4.02 5.92
N GLU A 57 17.99 -3.30 5.46
CA GLU A 57 19.20 -3.03 6.23
C GLU A 57 18.98 -1.90 7.25
N VAL A 58 19.87 -1.82 8.24
CA VAL A 58 19.92 -0.67 9.13
C VAL A 58 20.45 0.52 8.33
N ASN A 59 19.67 1.59 8.26
CA ASN A 59 20.07 2.80 7.54
C ASN A 59 21.24 3.51 8.24
N THR A 60 21.79 4.52 7.58
CA THR A 60 22.93 5.30 8.09
C THR A 60 22.65 6.04 9.40
N ALA A 61 21.38 6.22 9.77
CA ALA A 61 20.93 6.80 11.03
C ALA A 61 20.76 5.76 12.15
N GLY A 62 21.04 4.47 11.89
CA GLY A 62 20.90 3.39 12.88
C GLY A 62 19.46 2.90 13.04
N ALA A 63 18.55 3.27 12.14
CA ALA A 63 17.15 2.83 12.13
C ALA A 63 16.98 1.63 11.18
N VAL A 64 16.15 0.66 11.57
CA VAL A 64 15.83 -0.49 10.71
C VAL A 64 14.85 -0.03 9.64
N GLU A 65 15.22 -0.18 8.36
CA GLU A 65 14.34 0.13 7.24
C GLU A 65 13.47 -1.09 6.92
N TYR A 66 12.16 -0.91 6.88
CA TYR A 66 11.19 -1.93 6.48
C TYR A 66 10.58 -1.55 5.14
N HIS A 67 10.66 -2.47 4.18
CA HIS A 67 10.01 -2.38 2.88
C HIS A 67 8.64 -3.03 2.98
N ILE A 68 7.59 -2.23 2.90
CA ILE A 68 6.21 -2.65 3.03
C ILE A 68 5.58 -2.66 1.64
N PHE A 69 5.28 -3.86 1.14
CA PHE A 69 4.60 -4.04 -0.13
C PHE A 69 3.10 -3.96 0.12
N ILE A 70 2.45 -3.02 -0.55
CA ILE A 70 1.03 -2.73 -0.40
C ILE A 70 0.30 -2.89 -1.72
N ASP A 71 -0.96 -3.25 -1.62
CA ASP A 71 -1.88 -3.34 -2.75
C ASP A 71 -3.14 -2.52 -2.44
N GLY A 72 -3.87 -2.09 -3.46
CA GLY A 72 -5.20 -1.54 -3.20
C GLY A 72 -6.08 -2.63 -2.58
N SER A 73 -6.71 -2.37 -1.43
CA SER A 73 -7.73 -3.29 -0.95
C SER A 73 -8.86 -3.22 -1.97
N GLU A 74 -8.95 -4.22 -2.84
CA GLU A 74 -10.08 -4.39 -3.75
C GLU A 74 -11.36 -4.41 -2.88
N GLU A 75 -11.99 -3.26 -2.66
CA GLU A 75 -13.42 -3.24 -2.80
C GLU A 75 -13.62 -3.54 -4.28
N ARG A 76 -13.80 -4.83 -4.60
CA ARG A 76 -14.32 -5.23 -5.90
C ARG A 76 -15.66 -4.52 -6.08
N LEU A 77 -15.60 -3.27 -6.53
CA LEU A 77 -16.60 -2.74 -7.43
C LEU A 77 -16.51 -3.69 -8.61
N ASN A 78 -17.42 -4.65 -8.58
CA ASN A 78 -17.76 -5.57 -9.63
C ASN A 78 -18.32 -4.75 -10.80
N SER A 79 -17.54 -3.81 -11.32
CA SER A 79 -17.71 -3.23 -12.63
C SER A 79 -17.06 -4.23 -13.58
N GLN A 80 -17.70 -5.41 -13.66
CA GLN A 80 -17.81 -6.12 -14.91
C GLN A 80 -18.35 -5.10 -15.92
N ASP A 81 -17.42 -4.38 -16.56
CA ASP A 81 -17.65 -3.75 -17.86
C ASP A 81 -17.81 -4.90 -18.86
N ILE A 82 -18.94 -5.57 -18.74
CA ILE A 82 -19.41 -6.60 -19.65
C ILE A 82 -20.70 -6.02 -20.23
N ASP A 83 -20.70 -5.93 -21.56
CA ASP A 83 -21.82 -5.63 -22.44
C ASP A 83 -22.17 -4.16 -22.72
N GLU A 84 -21.35 -3.51 -23.57
CA GLU A 84 -21.89 -2.58 -24.59
C GLU A 84 -21.40 -2.89 -26.02
N ASN A 85 -21.03 -4.14 -26.32
CA ASN A 85 -20.68 -4.57 -27.69
C ASN A 85 -21.79 -5.38 -28.41
N TYR A 86 -23.03 -5.46 -27.93
CA TYR A 86 -24.07 -6.20 -28.66
C TYR A 86 -25.49 -5.65 -28.55
N ARG A 87 -25.75 -4.49 -29.18
CA ARG A 87 -27.06 -4.25 -29.82
C ARG A 87 -26.98 -3.23 -30.94
N ARG A 88 -26.42 -3.66 -32.08
CA ARG A 88 -26.99 -3.23 -33.37
C ARG A 88 -28.35 -3.90 -33.53
N SER A 89 -29.40 -3.10 -33.69
CA SER A 89 -30.49 -3.36 -34.64
C SER A 89 -31.17 -2.04 -34.95
#